data_AF-A0A969KM79-F1
#
_entry.id   AF-A0A969KM79-F1
#
_cell.length_a   1.000
_cell.length_b   1.000
_cell.length_c   1.000
_cell.angle_alpha   90.00
_cell.angle_beta   90.00
_cell.angle_gamma   90.00
#
_symmetry.space_group_name_H-M   'P 1'
#
loop_
_entity.id
_entity.type
_entity.pdbx_description
1 polymer ?
#
loop_
_entity_poly.entity_id
_entity_poly.type
_entity_poly.pdbx_seq_one_letter_code
_entity_poly.pdbx_strand_id
1 'polypeptide(L)' 'MAEGHFAAGSMRPKIEACIRYLRSSQIADPIALITDPENLARALRGETGTRIVRPG' A
#
# COMPACT_ATOMS: atom_id res chain seq x y z
N MET A 1 5.21 12.38 7.65
CA MET A 1 5.80 11.04 7.92
C MET A 1 6.72 11.17 9.11
N ALA A 2 6.18 11.25 10.33
CA ALA A 2 6.97 11.71 11.49
C ALA A 2 6.55 11.14 12.85
N GLU A 3 5.79 10.04 12.89
CA GLU A 3 5.26 9.52 14.18
C GLU A 3 5.75 8.11 14.55
N GLY A 4 6.79 7.57 13.90
CA GLY A 4 7.35 6.28 14.29
C GLY A 4 6.42 5.06 14.12
N HIS A 5 5.19 5.25 13.61
CA HIS A 5 4.20 4.18 13.40
C HIS A 5 4.67 3.04 12.51
N PHE A 6 5.62 3.31 11.61
CA PHE A 6 6.15 2.31 10.68
C PHE A 6 7.64 2.08 10.95
N ALA A 7 7.98 0.83 11.25
CA ALA A 7 9.35 0.41 11.47
C ALA A 7 10.25 0.79 10.27
N ALA A 8 11.34 1.50 10.55
CA ALA A 8 12.18 2.13 9.53
C ALA A 8 12.87 1.13 8.58
N GLY A 9 13.12 -0.10 9.05
CA GLY A 9 13.77 -1.16 8.27
C GLY A 9 12.82 -2.07 7.49
N SER A 10 11.51 -1.87 7.57
CA SER A 10 10.56 -2.78 6.91
C SER A 10 9.32 -2.07 6.38
N MET A 11 8.42 -1.63 7.26
CA MET A 11 7.13 -1.11 6.84
C MET A 11 7.23 0.31 6.29
N ARG A 12 8.11 1.15 6.85
CA ARG A 12 8.31 2.52 6.37
C ARG A 12 8.68 2.60 4.88
N PRO A 13 9.70 1.88 4.37
CA PRO A 13 10.03 1.93 2.94
C PRO A 13 8.91 1.37 2.05
N LYS A 14 8.11 0.40 2.55
CA LYS A 14 6.93 -0.11 1.82
C LYS A 14 5.89 0.98 1.65
N ILE A 15 5.55 1.70 2.72
CA ILE A 15 4.59 2.81 2.69
C ILE A 15 5.08 3.96 1.79
N GLU A 16 6.36 4.33 1.88
CA GLU A 16 6.96 5.36 1.02
C GLU A 16 6.88 4.98 -0.47
N ALA A 17 7.14 3.72 -0.82
CA ALA A 17 7.04 3.22 -2.19
C ALA A 17 5.59 3.24 -2.71
N CYS A 18 4.62 2.79 -1.89
CA CYS A 18 3.20 2.85 -2.23
C CYS A 18 2.74 4.29 -2.48
N ILE A 19 3.12 5.23 -1.60
CA ILE A 19 2.76 6.64 -1.76
C ILE A 19 3.38 7.23 -3.04
N ARG A 20 4.63 6.88 -3.36
CA ARG A 20 5.27 7.31 -4.61
C ARG A 20 4.48 6.82 -5.82
N TYR A 21 4.14 5.53 -5.87
CA TYR A 21 3.33 4.94 -6.95
C TYR A 21 1.99 5.67 -7.10
N LEU A 22 1.25 5.87 -6.01
CA LEU A 22 -0.08 6.52 -6.06
C LEU A 22 0.00 7.98 -6.53
N ARG A 23 1.07 8.70 -6.18
CA ARG A 23 1.27 10.11 -6.58
C ARG A 23 1.69 10.26 -8.04
N SER A 24 2.49 9.33 -8.57
CA SER A 24 2.98 9.39 -9.95
C SER A 24 2.11 8.64 -10.96
N SER A 25 1.12 7.87 -10.50
CA SER A 25 0.29 7.06 -11.37
C SER A 25 -0.64 7.90 -12.24
N GLN A 26 -0.71 7.56 -13.52
CA GLN A 26 -1.63 8.15 -14.50
C GLN A 26 -2.95 7.37 -14.60
N ILE A 27 -3.08 6.27 -13.85
CA ILE A 27 -4.33 5.50 -13.73
C ILE A 27 -5.35 6.36 -12.96
N ALA A 28 -6.62 6.31 -13.35
CA ALA A 28 -7.70 7.05 -12.68
C ALA A 28 -7.84 6.67 -11.20
N ASP A 29 -7.87 5.37 -10.90
CA ASP A 29 -8.04 4.85 -9.54
C ASP A 29 -6.92 3.85 -9.18
N PRO A 30 -5.68 4.33 -8.97
CA PRO A 30 -4.57 3.46 -8.62
C PRO A 30 -4.71 2.99 -7.18
N ILE A 31 -4.39 1.72 -6.95
CA ILE A 31 -4.40 1.10 -5.62
C ILE A 31 -3.04 0.46 -5.38
N ALA A 32 -2.44 0.75 -4.23
CA ALA A 32 -1.27 0.01 -3.77
C ALA A 32 -1.71 -1.01 -2.71
N LEU A 33 -1.29 -2.26 -2.86
CA LEU A 33 -1.65 -3.36 -1.97
C LEU A 33 -0.41 -3.92 -1.28
N ILE A 34 -0.45 -4.01 0.05
CA ILE A 34 0.54 -4.74 0.86
C ILE A 34 -0.15 -5.98 1.43
N THR A 35 0.38 -7.16 1.12
CA THR A 35 -0.11 -8.47 1.61
C THR A 35 1.06 -9.46 1.71
N ASP A 36 0.82 -10.61 2.33
CA ASP A 36 1.69 -11.78 2.25
C ASP A 36 1.30 -12.71 1.07
N PRO A 37 2.21 -13.60 0.63
CA PRO A 37 1.98 -14.49 -0.52
C PRO A 37 0.79 -15.45 -0.36
N GLU A 38 0.57 -15.98 0.85
CA GLU A 38 -0.50 -16.96 1.11
C GLU A 38 -1.89 -16.34 0.94
N ASN A 39 -2.00 -15.04 1.22
CA ASN A 39 -3.25 -14.30 1.14
C ASN A 39 -3.47 -13.54 -0.18
N LEU A 40 -2.57 -13.61 -1.17
CA LEU A 40 -2.60 -12.77 -2.38
C LEU A 40 -3.97 -12.78 -3.08
N ALA A 41 -4.55 -13.95 -3.34
CA ALA A 41 -5.83 -14.07 -4.04
C ALA A 41 -6.98 -13.42 -3.28
N ARG A 42 -7.01 -13.58 -1.95
CA ARG A 42 -8.00 -12.96 -1.06
C ARG A 42 -7.82 -11.45 -0.98
N ALA A 43 -6.57 -10.99 -0.96
CA ALA A 43 -6.22 -9.57 -0.92
C ALA A 43 -6.58 -8.84 -2.22
N LEU A 44 -6.44 -9.50 -3.38
CA LEU A 44 -6.94 -8.99 -4.66
C LEU A 44 -8.47 -8.84 -4.66
N ARG A 45 -9.20 -9.75 -4.01
CA ARG A 45 -10.66 -9.62 -3.83
C ARG A 45 -11.09 -8.65 -2.73
N GLY A 46 -10.17 -8.25 -1.84
CA GLY A 46 -10.43 -7.25 -0.80
C GLY A 46 -10.84 -7.80 0.54
N GLU A 47 -10.61 -9.09 0.74
CA GLU A 47 -10.96 -9.79 1.97
C GLU A 47 -9.86 -9.64 3.05
N THR A 48 -8.67 -9.17 2.67
CA THR A 48 -7.49 -9.03 3.53
C THR A 48 -6.44 -8.09 2.91
N GLY A 49 -5.33 -7.86 3.61
CA GLY A 49 -4.25 -6.98 3.21
C GLY A 49 -4.54 -5.49 3.45
N THR A 50 -3.52 -4.66 3.31
CA THR A 50 -3.62 -3.20 3.45
C THR A 50 -3.72 -2.56 2.08
N ARG A 51 -4.85 -1.91 1.80
CA ARG A 51 -5.08 -1.13 0.58
C ARG A 51 -4.86 0.34 0.84
N ILE A 52 -4.00 0.94 0.04
CA ILE A 52 -3.68 2.35 0.10
C ILE A 52 -4.24 2.98 -1.18
N VAL A 53 -5.13 3.96 -1.00
CA VAL A 53 -5.86 4.64 -2.06
C VAL A 53 -5.69 6.15 -1.93
N ARG A 54 -5.95 6.89 -3.01
CA ARG A 54 -6.09 8.34 -2.91
C ARG A 54 -7.43 8.68 -2.24
N PRO A 55 -7.51 9.74 -1.43
CA PRO A 55 -8.81 10.27 -1.01
C PRO A 55 -9.61 10.66 -2.26
N GLY A 56 -10.88 10.27 -2.27
CA GLY A 56 -11.85 10.67 -3.30
C GLY A 56 -12.30 12.11 -3.15
#